data_AF-A0A2T0U7A5-F1
#
_entry.id   AF-A0A2T0U7A5-F1
#
_cell.length_a   1.000
_cell.length_b   1.000
_cell.length_c   1.000
_cell.angle_alpha   90.00
_cell.angle_beta   90.00
_cell.angle_gamma   90.00
#
_symmetry.space_group_name_H-M   'P 1'
#
loop_
_entity.id
_entity.type
_entity.pdbx_description
1 polymer ?
#
loop_
_entity_poly.entity_id
_entity_poly.type
_entity_poly.pdbx_seq_one_letter_code
_entity_poly.pdbx_strand_id
1 'polypeptide(L)'
;MLDTMYSIDTLKEQQATGTEFLLAGRNAKVVAFAGYSCNEEDNKLSIHKLYVHPSEQGKGTGKSLIHHIEQTAKNLGISLLELNVNRKNGALNFYKKVGFEIFKEEDIPYYQYWMNDFILQKSLN
;
A
#
# COMPACT_ATOMS: atom_id res chain seq x y z
N MET A 1 5.45 -2.18 19.08
CA MET A 1 4.62 -1.83 17.91
C MET A 1 5.48 -1.78 16.65
N LEU A 2 6.55 -0.98 16.61
CA LEU A 2 7.47 -1.01 15.46
C LEU A 2 8.19 -2.35 15.32
N ASP A 3 8.77 -2.89 16.40
CA ASP A 3 9.43 -4.20 16.36
C ASP A 3 8.49 -5.32 15.90
N THR A 4 7.22 -5.24 16.30
CA THR A 4 6.19 -6.24 15.95
C THR A 4 5.79 -6.22 14.47
N MET A 5 6.05 -5.14 13.73
CA MET A 5 5.63 -4.97 12.33
C MET A 5 6.79 -4.80 11.35
N TYR A 6 7.95 -4.39 11.86
CA TYR A 6 9.12 -3.94 11.09
C TYR A 6 10.44 -4.56 11.56
N SER A 7 10.43 -5.50 12.51
CA SER A 7 11.64 -6.28 12.77
C SER A 7 12.05 -7.04 11.50
N ILE A 8 13.35 -7.34 11.39
CA ILE A 8 13.88 -8.12 10.27
C ILE A 8 13.17 -9.46 10.15
N ASP A 9 12.87 -10.11 11.28
CA ASP A 9 12.21 -11.41 11.30
C ASP A 9 10.76 -11.31 10.79
N THR A 10 10.01 -10.30 11.24
CA THR A 10 8.65 -10.03 10.73
C THR A 10 8.64 -9.71 9.24
N LEU A 11 9.60 -8.93 8.74
CA LEU A 11 9.68 -8.61 7.31
C LEU A 11 10.04 -9.84 6.47
N LYS A 12 10.94 -10.70 6.95
CA LYS A 12 11.27 -11.98 6.31
C LYS A 12 10.08 -12.92 6.28
N GLU A 13 9.32 -13.00 7.36
CA GLU A 13 8.10 -13.80 7.44
C GLU A 13 7.02 -13.30 6.47
N GLN A 14 6.81 -11.97 6.41
CA GLN A 14 5.91 -11.36 5.43
C GLN A 14 6.32 -11.70 3.99
N GLN A 15 7.63 -11.66 3.70
CA GLN A 15 8.14 -12.03 2.39
C GLN A 15 7.93 -13.51 2.09
N ALA A 16 8.19 -14.40 3.06
CA ALA A 16 7.96 -15.83 2.92
C ALA A 16 6.48 -16.19 2.73
N THR A 17 5.56 -15.35 3.22
CA THR A 17 4.11 -15.52 3.08
C THR A 17 3.52 -14.76 1.88
N GLY A 18 4.36 -14.27 0.96
CA GLY A 18 3.93 -13.72 -0.34
C GLY A 18 3.82 -12.19 -0.39
N THR A 19 4.35 -11.47 0.60
CA THR A 19 4.51 -10.02 0.51
C THR A 19 5.74 -9.66 -0.30
N GLU A 20 5.56 -8.88 -1.36
CA GLU A 20 6.64 -8.27 -2.12
C GLU A 20 6.93 -6.86 -1.63
N PHE A 21 8.20 -6.49 -1.57
CA PHE A 21 8.64 -5.16 -1.14
C PHE A 21 9.36 -4.41 -2.26
N LEU A 22 8.98 -3.15 -2.45
CA LEU A 22 9.59 -2.24 -3.41
C LEU A 22 10.37 -1.15 -2.68
N LEU A 23 11.55 -0.82 -3.19
CA LEU A 23 12.30 0.38 -2.81
C LEU A 23 12.36 1.33 -3.99
N ALA A 24 12.01 2.59 -3.75
CA ALA A 24 12.18 3.65 -4.74
C ALA A 24 13.38 4.54 -4.36
N GLY A 25 14.29 4.70 -5.32
CA GLY A 25 15.50 5.50 -5.15
C GLY A 25 15.51 6.77 -6.00
N ARG A 26 16.17 7.83 -5.50
CA ARG A 26 16.51 9.03 -6.25
C ARG A 26 17.92 9.48 -5.88
N ASN A 27 18.76 9.79 -6.86
CA ASN A 27 20.14 10.23 -6.66
C ASN A 27 20.93 9.33 -5.68
N ALA A 28 20.90 8.01 -5.93
CA ALA A 28 21.54 6.97 -5.11
C ALA A 28 21.06 6.86 -3.65
N LYS A 29 19.91 7.47 -3.29
CA LYS A 29 19.28 7.32 -1.96
C LYS A 29 17.94 6.64 -2.08
N VAL A 30 17.62 5.73 -1.16
CA VAL A 30 16.27 5.19 -0.98
C VAL A 30 15.41 6.27 -0.33
N VAL A 31 14.28 6.57 -0.95
CA VAL A 31 13.41 7.68 -0.54
C VAL A 31 11.94 7.31 -0.38
N ALA A 32 11.56 6.08 -0.75
CA ALA A 32 10.24 5.55 -0.50
C ALA A 32 10.27 4.03 -0.54
N PHE A 33 9.25 3.40 0.05
CA PHE A 33 9.05 1.96 -0.09
C PHE A 33 7.56 1.62 -0.15
N ALA A 34 7.27 0.45 -0.71
CA ALA A 34 5.95 -0.14 -0.70
C ALA A 34 6.02 -1.63 -0.34
N GLY A 35 4.93 -2.17 0.19
CA GLY A 35 4.75 -3.60 0.43
C GLY A 35 3.36 -4.02 -0.01
N TYR A 36 3.26 -5.08 -0.79
CA TYR A 36 1.99 -5.57 -1.31
C TYR A 36 1.96 -7.09 -1.42
N SER A 37 0.77 -7.68 -1.47
CA SER A 37 0.60 -9.11 -1.74
C SER A 37 -0.51 -9.33 -2.75
N CYS A 38 -0.43 -10.44 -3.48
CA CYS A 38 -1.43 -10.83 -4.46
C CYS A 38 -2.33 -11.94 -3.87
N ASN A 39 -3.64 -11.81 -4.05
CA ASN A 39 -4.59 -12.90 -3.87
C ASN A 39 -5.27 -13.18 -5.21
N GLU A 40 -4.87 -14.27 -5.86
CA GLU A 40 -5.40 -14.67 -7.16
C GLU A 40 -6.86 -15.16 -7.08
N GLU A 41 -7.25 -15.80 -5.97
CA GLU A 41 -8.63 -16.30 -5.77
C GLU A 41 -9.64 -15.14 -5.73
N ASP A 42 -9.27 -14.05 -5.05
CA ASP A 42 -10.07 -12.83 -4.97
C ASP A 42 -9.86 -11.89 -6.18
N ASN A 43 -8.96 -12.24 -7.11
CA ASN A 43 -8.55 -11.40 -8.23
C ASN A 43 -8.15 -9.98 -7.76
N LYS A 44 -7.36 -9.91 -6.69
CA LYS A 44 -7.07 -8.67 -5.95
C LYS A 44 -5.61 -8.60 -5.51
N LEU A 45 -5.02 -7.41 -5.58
CA LEU A 45 -3.71 -7.10 -5.01
C LEU A 45 -3.86 -6.05 -3.90
N SER A 46 -3.42 -6.40 -2.69
CA SER A 46 -3.53 -5.56 -1.51
C SER A 46 -2.22 -4.83 -1.22
N ILE A 47 -2.28 -3.51 -1.06
CA ILE A 47 -1.14 -2.66 -0.71
C ILE A 47 -1.14 -2.43 0.80
N HIS A 48 -0.23 -3.11 1.50
CA HIS A 48 -0.12 -3.09 2.96
C HIS A 48 0.67 -1.89 3.48
N LYS A 49 1.66 -1.45 2.70
CA LYS A 49 2.60 -0.39 3.10
C LYS A 49 2.88 0.51 1.90
N LEU A 50 2.81 1.83 2.12
CA LEU A 50 3.25 2.82 1.15
C LEU A 50 3.76 4.05 1.90
N TYR A 51 5.08 4.26 1.88
CA TYR A 51 5.72 5.36 2.60
C TYR A 51 6.64 6.12 1.66
N VAL A 52 6.45 7.43 1.60
CA VAL A 52 7.29 8.35 0.83
C VAL A 52 7.93 9.33 1.79
N HIS A 53 9.25 9.47 1.73
CA HIS A 53 10.00 10.41 2.54
C HIS A 53 9.43 11.83 2.36
N PRO A 54 9.27 12.65 3.43
CA PRO A 54 8.65 13.97 3.33
C PRO A 54 9.25 14.88 2.26
N SER A 55 10.56 14.83 2.07
CA SER A 55 11.26 15.62 1.03
C SER A 55 10.87 15.25 -0.41
N GLU A 56 10.24 14.08 -0.61
CA GLU A 56 9.84 13.56 -1.92
C GLU A 56 8.32 13.60 -2.16
N GLN A 57 7.55 14.08 -1.18
CA GLN A 57 6.12 14.32 -1.36
C GLN A 57 5.90 15.42 -2.40
N GLY A 58 4.84 15.28 -3.21
CA GLY A 58 4.56 16.20 -4.31
C GLY A 58 5.43 16.04 -5.56
N LYS A 59 6.48 15.19 -5.54
CA LYS A 59 7.38 14.96 -6.68
C LYS A 59 7.04 13.75 -7.56
N GLY A 60 5.86 13.14 -7.34
CA GLY A 60 5.40 11.97 -8.10
C GLY A 60 5.96 10.62 -7.65
N THR A 61 6.77 10.56 -6.58
CA THR A 61 7.35 9.29 -6.07
C THR A 61 6.28 8.28 -5.67
N GLY A 62 5.26 8.68 -4.90
CA GLY A 62 4.15 7.79 -4.54
C GLY A 62 3.33 7.32 -5.74
N LYS A 63 3.10 8.22 -6.72
CA LYS A 63 2.41 7.86 -7.97
C LYS A 63 3.21 6.82 -8.77
N SER A 64 4.53 6.92 -8.77
CA SER A 64 5.41 5.96 -9.47
C SER A 64 5.37 4.58 -8.83
N LEU A 65 5.36 4.51 -7.49
CA LEU A 65 5.19 3.24 -6.77
C LEU A 65 3.84 2.60 -7.07
N ILE A 66 2.75 3.35 -6.97
CA ILE A 66 1.41 2.84 -7.30
C ILE A 66 1.33 2.37 -8.75
N HIS A 67 1.87 3.15 -9.70
CA HIS A 67 1.88 2.77 -11.10
C HIS A 67 2.65 1.46 -11.35
N HIS A 68 3.78 1.26 -10.68
CA HIS A 68 4.50 -0.01 -10.75
C HIS A 68 3.64 -1.18 -10.26
N ILE A 69 2.98 -1.01 -9.10
CA ILE A 69 2.09 -2.02 -8.54
C ILE A 69 0.90 -2.31 -9.48
N GLU A 70 0.32 -1.28 -10.12
CA GLU A 70 -0.74 -1.44 -11.12
C GLU A 70 -0.26 -2.26 -12.32
N GLN A 71 0.95 -2.00 -12.84
CA GLN A 71 1.50 -2.80 -13.95
C GLN A 71 1.74 -4.24 -13.53
N THR A 72 2.28 -4.47 -12.33
CA THR A 72 2.47 -5.81 -11.78
C THR A 72 1.14 -6.55 -11.67
N ALA A 73 0.11 -5.92 -11.09
CA ALA A 73 -1.23 -6.50 -11.01
C ALA A 73 -1.79 -6.88 -12.39
N LYS A 74 -1.73 -5.95 -13.36
CA LYS A 74 -2.20 -6.21 -14.73
C LYS A 74 -1.48 -7.38 -15.40
N ASN A 75 -0.17 -7.48 -15.21
CA ASN A 75 0.63 -8.59 -15.76
C ASN A 75 0.29 -9.94 -15.13
N LEU A 76 -0.20 -9.95 -13.88
CA LEU A 76 -0.69 -11.13 -13.19
C LEU A 76 -2.17 -11.44 -13.50
N GLY A 77 -2.82 -10.67 -14.37
CA GLY A 77 -4.25 -10.82 -14.66
C GLY A 77 -5.16 -10.31 -13.53
N ILE A 78 -4.60 -9.56 -12.58
CA ILE A 78 -5.34 -9.01 -11.45
C ILE A 78 -6.11 -7.75 -11.86
N SER A 79 -7.37 -7.67 -11.46
CA SER A 79 -8.31 -6.64 -11.89
C SER A 79 -8.59 -5.56 -10.82
N LEU A 80 -8.12 -5.77 -9.59
CA LEU A 80 -8.44 -4.90 -8.46
C LEU A 80 -7.23 -4.62 -7.57
N LEU A 81 -7.01 -3.34 -7.24
CA LEU A 81 -6.13 -2.94 -6.14
C LEU A 81 -6.96 -2.56 -4.92
N GLU A 82 -6.47 -2.89 -3.74
CA GLU A 82 -7.09 -2.52 -2.46
C GLU A 82 -6.05 -2.02 -1.46
N LEU A 83 -6.44 -1.04 -0.63
CA LEU A 83 -5.64 -0.60 0.51
C LEU A 83 -6.50 -0.04 1.63
N ASN A 84 -5.93 0.01 2.82
CA ASN A 84 -6.54 0.66 3.98
C ASN A 84 -5.89 2.03 4.19
N VAL A 85 -6.70 3.03 4.51
CA VAL A 85 -6.20 4.34 4.93
C VAL A 85 -7.02 4.86 6.10
N ASN A 86 -6.34 5.26 7.17
CA ASN A 86 -7.01 5.87 8.31
C ASN A 86 -7.82 7.11 7.89
N ARG A 87 -9.04 7.27 8.41
CA ARG A 87 -9.96 8.36 8.02
C ARG A 87 -9.39 9.76 8.31
N LYS A 88 -8.42 9.87 9.22
CA LYS A 88 -7.73 11.14 9.55
C LYS A 88 -6.44 11.36 8.74
N ASN A 89 -6.05 10.42 7.88
CA ASN A 89 -4.82 10.53 7.11
C ASN A 89 -5.01 11.41 5.86
N GLY A 90 -4.16 12.43 5.71
CA GLY A 90 -4.18 13.34 4.56
C GLY A 90 -3.89 12.67 3.21
N ALA A 91 -3.39 11.43 3.19
CA ALA A 91 -3.13 10.66 1.98
C ALA A 91 -4.42 10.25 1.23
N LEU A 92 -5.60 10.32 1.85
CA LEU A 92 -6.87 10.01 1.18
C LEU A 92 -7.04 10.78 -0.14
N ASN A 93 -6.72 12.07 -0.15
CA ASN A 93 -6.79 12.90 -1.36
C ASN A 93 -5.78 12.47 -2.42
N PHE A 94 -4.62 11.96 -2.02
CA PHE A 94 -3.65 11.39 -2.95
C PHE A 94 -4.22 10.13 -3.61
N TYR A 95 -4.75 9.18 -2.84
CA TYR A 95 -5.32 7.95 -3.39
C TYR A 95 -6.49 8.21 -4.33
N LYS A 96 -7.41 9.12 -3.97
CA LYS A 96 -8.49 9.58 -4.85
C LYS A 96 -7.98 10.13 -6.19
N LYS A 97 -6.93 10.98 -6.16
CA LYS A 97 -6.31 11.51 -7.38
C LYS A 97 -5.64 10.44 -8.25
N VAL A 98 -5.21 9.34 -7.65
CA VAL A 98 -4.60 8.20 -8.37
C VAL A 98 -5.68 7.21 -8.85
N GLY A 99 -6.96 7.46 -8.58
CA GLY A 99 -8.09 6.69 -9.10
C GLY A 99 -8.62 5.62 -8.14
N PHE A 100 -8.25 5.68 -6.85
CA PHE A 100 -8.89 4.88 -5.82
C PHE A 100 -10.19 5.53 -5.35
N GLU A 101 -11.19 4.71 -5.06
CA GLU A 101 -12.48 5.13 -4.53
C GLU A 101 -12.72 4.49 -3.16
N ILE A 102 -13.54 5.13 -2.32
CA ILE A 102 -13.91 4.56 -1.02
C ILE A 102 -14.90 3.42 -1.28
N PHE A 103 -14.51 2.20 -0.94
CA PHE A 103 -15.36 1.03 -1.04
C PHE A 103 -16.22 0.85 0.21
N LYS A 104 -15.60 0.91 1.40
CA LYS A 104 -16.30 0.83 2.68
C LYS A 104 -15.53 1.52 3.81
N GLU A 105 -16.22 1.73 4.91
CA GLU A 105 -15.63 2.08 6.20
C GLU A 105 -15.43 0.83 7.04
N GLU A 106 -14.31 0.75 7.76
CA GLU A 106 -14.03 -0.34 8.69
C GLU A 106 -13.46 0.19 10.00
N ASP A 107 -13.98 -0.31 11.12
CA ASP A 107 -13.53 0.01 12.47
C ASP A 107 -12.88 -1.22 13.07
N ILE A 108 -11.55 -1.29 13.02
CA ILE A 108 -10.80 -2.47 13.43
C ILE A 108 -10.24 -2.24 14.84
N PRO A 109 -10.61 -3.06 15.85
CA PRO A 109 -9.99 -3.00 17.16
C PRO A 109 -8.52 -3.43 17.06
N TYR A 110 -7.61 -2.60 17.58
CA TYR A 110 -6.17 -2.86 17.56
C TYR A 110 -5.54 -2.55 18.93
N TYR A 111 -5.37 -3.60 19.75
CA TYR A 111 -5.00 -3.47 21.17
C TYR A 111 -5.91 -2.48 21.90
N GLN A 112 -5.36 -1.36 22.37
CA GLN A 112 -6.09 -0.29 23.07
C GLN A 112 -6.62 0.81 22.13
N TYR A 113 -6.50 0.62 20.81
CA TYR A 113 -6.85 1.60 19.79
C TYR A 113 -7.95 1.08 18.86
N TRP A 114 -8.55 2.01 18.13
CA TRP A 114 -9.43 1.73 17.01
C TRP A 114 -8.79 2.26 15.73
N MET A 115 -8.64 1.39 14.73
CA MET A 115 -8.26 1.80 13.39
C MET A 115 -9.55 2.10 12.64
N ASN A 116 -9.96 3.38 12.66
CA ASN A 116 -11.07 3.86 11.84
C ASN A 116 -10.54 4.14 10.44
N ASP A 117 -10.69 3.16 9.56
CA ASP A 117 -10.10 3.18 8.23
C ASP A 117 -11.19 3.27 7.15
N PHE A 118 -10.80 3.81 6.00
CA PHE A 118 -11.46 3.57 4.74
C PHE A 118 -10.75 2.41 4.03
N ILE A 119 -11.52 1.48 3.49
CA ILE A 119 -11.05 0.56 2.47
C ILE A 119 -11.21 1.26 1.13
N LEU A 120 -10.08 1.45 0.45
CA LEU A 120 -10.06 2.03 -0.88
C LEU A 120 -9.82 0.96 -1.92
N GLN A 121 -10.52 1.06 -3.04
CA GLN A 121 -10.36 0.15 -4.17
C GLN A 121 -10.12 0.91 -5.47
N LYS A 122 -9.35 0.30 -6.37
CA LYS A 122 -9.15 0.79 -7.74
C LYS A 122 -9.27 -0.37 -8.71
N SER A 123 -10.26 -0.31 -9.59
CA SER A 123 -10.39 -1.24 -10.72
C SER A 123 -9.33 -0.96 -11.78
N LEU A 124 -8.77 -2.03 -12.35
CA LEU A 124 -7.66 -1.99 -13.31
C LEU A 124 -8.07 -2.24 -14.76
N ASN A 125 -9.38 -2.43 -14.99
CA ASN A 125 -10.02 -2.64 -16.29
C ASN A 125 -9.47 -1.76 -17.42
#